data_AF-A0A6I9PGS9-F1
#
_entry.id   AF-A0A6I9PGS9-F1
#
_cell.length_a   1.000
_cell.length_b   1.000
_cell.length_c   1.000
_cell.angle_alpha   90.00
_cell.angle_beta   90.00
_cell.angle_gamma   90.00
#
_symmetry.space_group_name_H-M   'P 1'
#
loop_
_entity.id
_entity.type
_entity.pdbx_description
1 polymer ?
#
loop_
_entity_poly.entity_id
_entity_poly.type
_entity_poly.pdbx_seq_one_letter_code
_entity_poly.pdbx_strand_id
1 'polypeptide(L)'
;MALSFRRRCLLLLCLTAIQGGHASVQTCMDKHQVVGVLRQMEKFLKGQEMRFTEGLRIMKSKLATLQNSVSKLPQADQTAAPTTCPSLEAPAHGTKFGSKYFVGHEVHFTCSQGYRLVGSATRACRDNGTWTGISAICK
;
A
#
# COMPACT_ATOMS: atom_id res chain seq x y z
N MET A 1 -62.21 8.93 29.46
CA MET A 1 -62.42 8.03 28.30
C MET A 1 -61.23 7.07 28.05
N ALA A 2 -60.53 6.59 29.08
CA ALA A 2 -59.37 5.67 28.95
C ALA A 2 -59.67 4.22 29.39
N LEU A 3 -60.85 3.97 29.97
CA LEU A 3 -61.29 2.65 30.44
C LEU A 3 -61.83 1.76 29.32
N SER A 4 -62.22 2.35 28.18
CA SER A 4 -62.77 1.65 27.01
C SER A 4 -61.69 1.04 26.11
N PHE A 5 -60.49 1.63 26.06
CA PHE A 5 -59.39 1.16 25.22
C PHE A 5 -58.68 -0.06 25.83
N ARG A 6 -58.47 -0.07 27.16
CA ARG A 6 -57.94 -1.24 27.88
C ARG A 6 -58.89 -2.44 27.81
N ARG A 7 -60.20 -2.21 27.90
CA ARG A 7 -61.21 -3.28 27.75
C ARG A 7 -61.27 -3.83 26.32
N ARG A 8 -61.16 -2.99 25.29
CA ARG A 8 -61.07 -3.45 23.88
C ARG A 8 -59.81 -4.25 23.59
N CYS A 9 -58.67 -3.85 24.15
CA CYS A 9 -57.40 -4.54 23.97
C CYS A 9 -57.38 -5.90 24.69
N LEU A 10 -57.93 -5.99 25.91
CA LEU A 10 -58.09 -7.25 26.64
C LEU A 10 -59.11 -8.20 25.98
N LEU A 11 -60.19 -7.67 25.41
CA LEU A 11 -61.19 -8.49 24.69
C LEU A 11 -60.61 -9.05 23.36
N LEU A 12 -59.79 -8.28 22.64
CA LEU A 12 -59.10 -8.75 21.44
C LEU A 12 -58.03 -9.82 21.76
N LEU A 13 -57.34 -9.70 22.89
CA LEU A 13 -56.35 -10.69 23.36
C LEU A 13 -56.99 -12.00 23.82
N CYS A 14 -58.21 -11.96 24.37
CA CYS A 14 -58.93 -13.19 24.75
C CYS A 14 -59.52 -13.94 23.55
N LEU A 15 -59.95 -13.24 22.49
CA LEU A 15 -60.52 -13.88 21.31
C LEU A 15 -59.48 -14.65 20.47
N THR A 16 -58.22 -14.21 20.49
CA THR A 16 -57.14 -14.91 19.77
C THR A 16 -56.56 -16.10 20.52
N ALA A 17 -56.96 -16.34 21.78
CA ALA A 17 -56.41 -17.39 22.63
C ALA A 17 -57.20 -18.72 22.61
N ILE A 18 -58.37 -18.77 21.97
CA ILE A 18 -59.29 -19.92 22.04
C ILE A 18 -59.16 -20.88 20.84
N GLN A 19 -58.46 -20.50 19.77
CA GLN A 19 -58.27 -21.37 18.61
C GLN A 19 -56.81 -21.80 18.43
N GLY A 20 -56.51 -23.01 18.88
CA GLY A 20 -55.46 -23.85 18.29
C GLY A 20 -54.05 -23.64 18.81
N GLY A 21 -53.39 -24.75 19.12
CA GLY A 21 -52.05 -24.78 19.68
C GLY A 21 -50.92 -24.43 18.71
N HIS A 22 -49.74 -24.36 19.31
CA HIS A 22 -48.42 -24.30 18.71
C HIS A 22 -47.97 -22.96 18.09
N ALA A 23 -47.35 -22.16 18.96
CA ALA A 23 -46.10 -21.44 18.71
C ALA A 23 -46.04 -20.48 17.51
N SER A 24 -46.31 -19.19 17.77
CA SER A 24 -45.41 -18.05 17.43
C SER A 24 -46.22 -16.74 17.41
N VAL A 25 -46.50 -16.18 18.58
CA VAL A 25 -46.92 -14.77 18.64
C VAL A 25 -45.88 -14.01 19.43
N GLN A 26 -44.97 -13.47 18.62
CA GLN A 26 -43.92 -12.51 18.92
C GLN A 26 -44.24 -11.63 20.14
N THR A 27 -43.36 -11.67 21.14
CA THR A 27 -43.30 -10.72 22.24
C THR A 27 -43.23 -9.29 21.70
N CYS A 28 -44.23 -8.46 21.99
CA CYS A 28 -44.14 -7.03 21.67
C CYS A 28 -43.06 -6.40 22.57
N MET A 29 -41.90 -6.11 22.01
CA MET A 29 -40.81 -5.44 22.73
C MET A 29 -41.27 -4.06 23.20
N ASP A 30 -41.05 -3.74 24.47
CA ASP A 30 -41.37 -2.44 25.06
C ASP A 30 -40.56 -1.32 24.36
N LYS A 31 -41.18 -0.15 24.11
CA LYS A 31 -40.55 0.99 23.41
C LYS A 31 -39.25 1.43 24.09
N HIS A 32 -39.19 1.38 25.42
CA HIS A 32 -37.99 1.73 26.19
C HIS A 32 -36.87 0.69 25.96
N GLN A 33 -37.23 -0.58 25.80
CA GLN A 33 -36.29 -1.65 25.48
C GLN A 33 -35.68 -1.48 24.09
N VAL A 34 -36.48 -1.14 23.08
CA VAL A 34 -36.00 -0.85 21.71
C VAL A 34 -35.08 0.38 21.69
N VAL A 35 -35.44 1.45 22.39
CA VAL A 35 -34.59 2.65 22.53
C VAL A 35 -33.28 2.30 23.27
N GLY A 36 -33.32 1.40 24.26
CA GLY A 36 -32.14 0.90 24.94
C GLY A 36 -31.18 0.17 24.00
N VAL A 37 -31.70 -0.74 23.17
CA VAL A 37 -30.92 -1.49 22.18
C VAL A 37 -30.31 -0.56 21.12
N LEU A 38 -31.09 0.40 20.60
CA LEU A 38 -30.59 1.39 19.62
C LEU A 38 -29.46 2.25 20.21
N ARG A 39 -29.61 2.72 21.46
CA ARG A 39 -28.56 3.47 22.17
C ARG A 39 -27.32 2.62 22.44
N GLN A 40 -27.49 1.33 22.72
CA GLN A 40 -26.37 0.41 22.92
C GLN A 40 -25.62 0.18 21.60
N MET A 41 -26.33 0.00 20.50
CA MET A 41 -25.74 -0.13 19.16
C MET A 41 -25.03 1.15 18.73
N GLU A 42 -25.60 2.34 18.99
CA GLU A 42 -24.95 3.62 18.72
C GLU A 42 -23.66 3.78 19.53
N LYS A 43 -23.67 3.44 20.83
CA LYS A 43 -22.46 3.44 21.67
C LYS A 43 -21.41 2.45 21.16
N PHE A 44 -21.83 1.28 20.68
CA PHE A 44 -20.95 0.29 20.11
C PHE A 44 -20.31 0.77 18.80
N LEU A 45 -21.11 1.32 17.88
CA LEU A 45 -20.64 1.89 16.61
C LEU A 45 -19.68 3.06 16.85
N LYS A 46 -20.01 3.98 17.77
CA LYS A 46 -19.09 5.06 18.20
C LYS A 46 -17.82 4.50 18.83
N GLY A 47 -17.91 3.41 19.61
CA GLY A 47 -16.75 2.72 20.15
C GLY A 47 -15.85 2.10 19.08
N GLN A 48 -16.43 1.51 18.04
CA GLN A 48 -15.68 0.99 16.89
C GLN A 48 -15.00 2.11 16.09
N GLU A 49 -15.68 3.24 15.89
CA GLU A 49 -15.14 4.43 15.24
C GLU A 49 -13.99 5.06 16.04
N MET A 50 -14.12 5.15 17.37
CA MET A 50 -13.05 5.63 18.27
C MET A 50 -11.83 4.69 18.24
N ARG A 51 -12.04 3.38 18.16
CA ARG A 51 -10.93 2.42 18.04
C ARG A 51 -10.24 2.50 16.68
N PHE A 52 -11.00 2.73 15.60
CA PHE A 52 -10.45 2.89 14.26
C PHE A 52 -9.63 4.18 14.13
N THR A 53 -10.16 5.30 14.65
CA THR A 53 -9.45 6.59 14.66
C THR A 53 -8.17 6.55 15.49
N GLU A 54 -8.20 5.90 16.67
CA GLU A 54 -6.98 5.70 17.47
C GLU A 54 -5.98 4.78 16.76
N GLY A 55 -6.46 3.70 16.13
CA GLY A 55 -5.63 2.84 15.27
C GLY A 55 -4.93 3.62 14.15
N LEU A 56 -5.68 4.49 13.45
CA LEU A 56 -5.13 5.35 12.41
C LEU A 56 -4.12 6.37 12.96
N ARG A 57 -4.37 6.94 14.15
CA ARG A 57 -3.44 7.85 14.84
C ARG A 57 -2.13 7.15 15.17
N ILE A 58 -2.19 5.93 15.70
CA ILE A 58 -1.01 5.11 16.01
C ILE A 58 -0.25 4.77 14.72
N MET A 59 -0.95 4.38 13.65
CA MET A 59 -0.31 4.10 12.35
C MET A 59 0.41 5.33 11.78
N LYS A 60 -0.22 6.52 11.83
CA LYS A 60 0.41 7.78 11.41
C LYS A 60 1.62 8.14 12.29
N SER A 61 1.52 7.94 13.60
CA SER A 61 2.65 8.18 14.52
C SER A 61 3.82 7.24 14.21
N LYS A 62 3.56 5.95 14.00
CA LYS A 62 4.59 4.98 13.57
C LYS A 62 5.20 5.37 12.22
N LEU A 63 4.38 5.80 11.26
CA LEU A 63 4.84 6.28 9.97
C LEU A 63 5.75 7.51 10.11
N ALA A 64 5.38 8.49 10.95
CA ALA A 64 6.22 9.66 11.23
C ALA A 64 7.57 9.28 11.87
N THR A 65 7.58 8.30 12.77
CA THR A 65 8.83 7.76 13.35
C THR A 65 9.71 7.09 12.28
N LEU A 66 9.10 6.34 11.36
CA LEU A 66 9.82 5.76 10.22
C LEU A 66 10.34 6.86 9.28
N GLN A 67 9.53 7.87 8.96
CA GLN A 67 9.94 9.01 8.14
C GLN A 67 11.09 9.78 8.77
N ASN A 68 11.07 9.99 10.10
CA ASN A 68 12.17 10.62 10.84
C ASN A 68 13.45 9.77 10.83
N SER A 69 13.31 8.45 10.79
CA SER A 69 14.46 7.55 10.67
C SER A 69 15.03 7.56 9.25
N VAL A 70 14.15 7.65 8.24
CA VAL A 70 14.53 7.78 6.82
C VAL A 70 15.16 9.15 6.53
N SER A 71 14.68 10.24 7.12
CA SER A 71 15.32 11.56 6.98
C SER A 71 16.64 11.68 7.74
N LYS A 72 16.94 10.74 8.65
CA LYS A 72 18.24 10.61 9.32
C LYS A 72 19.22 9.73 8.56
N LEU A 73 18.78 9.05 7.49
CA LEU A 73 19.72 8.60 6.47
C LEU A 73 20.32 9.85 5.84
N PRO A 74 21.62 9.87 5.52
CA PRO A 74 22.15 10.92 4.69
C PRO A 74 21.31 10.94 3.42
N GLN A 75 20.51 11.99 3.25
CA GLN A 75 20.10 12.39 1.92
C GLN A 75 21.42 12.43 1.14
N ALA A 76 21.54 11.65 0.08
CA ALA A 76 22.65 11.80 -0.85
C ALA A 76 22.63 13.28 -1.25
N ASP A 77 23.51 14.02 -0.60
CA ASP A 77 23.60 15.46 -0.69
C ASP A 77 24.00 15.76 -2.12
N GLN A 78 23.32 16.76 -2.67
CA GLN A 78 23.40 17.17 -4.06
C GLN A 78 24.71 17.93 -4.28
N THR A 79 25.83 17.22 -4.20
CA THR A 79 27.00 17.54 -5.01
C THR A 79 26.89 16.62 -6.21
N ALA A 80 26.75 17.18 -7.41
CA ALA A 80 26.47 16.46 -8.65
C ALA A 80 27.61 15.50 -9.04
N ALA A 81 27.79 14.40 -8.29
CA ALA A 81 28.46 13.22 -8.77
C ALA A 81 27.58 12.64 -9.88
N PRO A 82 28.12 12.40 -11.09
CA PRO A 82 27.30 11.82 -12.14
C PRO A 82 26.92 10.41 -11.72
N THR A 83 25.64 10.22 -11.36
CA THR A 83 25.08 8.89 -11.03
C THR A 83 25.07 7.97 -12.26
N THR A 84 25.35 8.52 -13.44
CA THR A 84 25.37 7.83 -14.73
C THR A 84 26.57 8.25 -15.56
N CYS A 85 27.15 7.30 -16.27
CA CYS A 85 28.14 7.54 -17.31
C CYS A 85 27.47 7.81 -18.68
N PRO A 86 28.18 8.46 -19.63
CA PRO A 86 27.69 8.64 -20.99
C PRO A 86 27.39 7.31 -21.68
N SER A 87 26.41 7.28 -22.58
CA SER A 87 26.15 6.09 -23.39
C SER A 87 27.37 5.76 -24.26
N LEU A 88 27.74 4.48 -24.31
CA LEU A 88 28.77 3.98 -25.21
C LEU A 88 28.12 3.40 -26.47
N GLU A 89 28.70 3.69 -27.63
CA GLU A 89 28.29 3.10 -28.90
C GLU A 89 29.01 1.78 -29.17
N ALA A 90 28.45 0.95 -30.03
CA ALA A 90 29.14 -0.25 -30.50
C ALA A 90 30.28 0.14 -31.47
N PRO A 91 31.47 -0.49 -31.35
CA PRO A 91 32.54 -0.26 -32.30
C PRO A 91 32.15 -0.76 -33.70
N ALA A 92 32.64 -0.08 -34.74
CA ALA A 92 32.52 -0.59 -36.10
C ALA A 92 33.12 -2.00 -36.18
N HIS A 93 32.46 -2.92 -36.90
CA HIS A 93 32.84 -4.34 -36.96
C HIS A 93 32.93 -5.03 -35.59
N GLY A 94 32.14 -4.58 -34.61
CA GLY A 94 32.04 -5.21 -33.31
C GLY A 94 30.66 -5.06 -32.69
N THR A 95 30.50 -5.66 -31.52
CA THR A 95 29.24 -5.69 -30.76
C THR A 95 29.47 -5.16 -29.35
N LYS A 96 28.48 -4.39 -28.85
CA LYS A 96 28.42 -3.92 -27.47
C LYS A 96 27.39 -4.74 -26.68
N PHE A 97 27.77 -5.23 -25.50
CA PHE A 97 26.89 -5.88 -24.55
C PHE A 97 26.72 -4.99 -23.31
N GLY A 98 25.46 -4.74 -22.94
CA GLY A 98 25.11 -3.84 -21.85
C GLY A 98 24.41 -2.57 -22.34
N SER A 99 23.32 -2.21 -21.67
CA SER A 99 22.47 -1.05 -21.98
C SER A 99 22.27 -0.11 -20.79
N LYS A 100 22.83 -0.47 -19.63
CA LYS A 100 22.74 0.30 -18.39
C LYS A 100 24.05 1.05 -18.17
N TYR A 101 23.94 2.30 -17.73
CA TYR A 101 25.09 3.20 -17.59
C TYR A 101 25.16 3.83 -16.19
N PHE A 102 24.54 3.20 -15.19
CA PHE A 102 24.64 3.66 -13.80
C PHE A 102 25.99 3.25 -13.20
N VAL A 103 26.45 3.97 -12.18
CA VAL A 103 27.66 3.62 -11.42
C VAL A 103 27.64 2.14 -11.01
N GLY A 104 28.76 1.45 -11.25
CA GLY A 104 28.91 0.02 -10.98
C GLY A 104 28.45 -0.92 -12.11
N HIS A 105 27.76 -0.42 -13.14
CA HIS A 105 27.44 -1.23 -14.32
C HIS A 105 28.64 -1.35 -15.27
N GLU A 106 28.69 -2.47 -15.97
CA GLU A 106 29.71 -2.78 -16.96
C GLU A 106 29.14 -2.92 -18.36
N VAL A 107 29.96 -2.58 -19.35
CA VAL A 107 29.72 -2.75 -20.78
C VAL A 107 30.87 -3.55 -21.36
N HIS A 108 30.56 -4.59 -22.13
CA HIS A 108 31.54 -5.45 -22.77
C HIS A 108 31.53 -5.27 -24.29
N PHE A 109 32.68 -5.44 -24.93
CA PHE A 109 32.88 -5.28 -26.35
C PHE A 109 33.52 -6.52 -26.95
N THR A 110 33.02 -6.95 -28.10
CA THR A 110 33.63 -7.98 -28.93
C THR A 110 33.78 -7.50 -30.36
N CYS A 111 34.74 -8.07 -31.09
CA CYS A 111 34.91 -7.80 -32.51
C CYS A 111 34.39 -8.97 -33.34
N SER A 112 33.86 -8.65 -34.52
CA SER A 112 33.49 -9.64 -35.53
C SER A 112 34.72 -10.42 -36.01
N GLN A 113 34.49 -11.58 -36.61
CA GLN A 113 35.55 -12.43 -37.14
C GLN A 113 36.45 -11.65 -38.11
N GLY A 114 37.77 -11.81 -37.96
CA GLY A 114 38.78 -11.12 -38.78
C GLY A 114 39.27 -9.78 -38.21
N TYR A 115 38.60 -9.24 -37.18
CA TYR A 115 39.01 -8.00 -36.51
C TYR A 115 39.56 -8.29 -35.10
N ARG A 116 40.53 -7.49 -34.67
CA ARG A 116 41.08 -7.54 -33.32
C ARG A 116 40.60 -6.35 -32.50
N LEU A 117 40.26 -6.63 -31.25
CA LEU A 117 39.93 -5.59 -30.27
C LEU A 117 41.20 -4.83 -29.85
N VAL A 118 41.12 -3.50 -29.94
CA VAL A 118 42.09 -2.54 -29.42
C VAL A 118 41.42 -1.67 -28.38
N GLY A 119 42.04 -1.52 -27.21
CA GLY A 119 41.43 -0.85 -26.05
C GLY A 119 40.87 -1.85 -25.05
N SER A 120 39.90 -1.42 -24.25
CA SER A 120 39.38 -2.22 -23.14
C SER A 120 38.15 -3.04 -23.57
N ALA A 121 38.23 -4.36 -23.44
CA ALA A 121 37.10 -5.28 -23.70
C ALA A 121 35.92 -5.08 -22.75
N THR A 122 36.21 -4.58 -21.54
CA THR A 122 35.21 -4.30 -20.52
C THR A 122 35.44 -2.91 -19.97
N ARG A 123 34.38 -2.13 -19.84
CA ARG A 123 34.40 -0.80 -19.23
C ARG A 123 33.33 -0.74 -18.15
N ALA A 124 33.71 -0.26 -16.97
CA ALA A 124 32.83 -0.10 -15.81
C ALA A 124 32.56 1.39 -15.56
N CYS A 125 31.33 1.74 -15.19
CA CYS A 125 30.96 3.11 -14.86
C CYS A 125 31.41 3.44 -13.43
N ARG A 126 32.31 4.42 -13.29
CA ARG A 126 32.80 4.89 -11.99
C ARG A 126 31.86 5.91 -11.36
N ASP A 127 32.00 6.06 -10.05
CA ASP A 127 31.33 7.07 -9.21
C ASP A 127 31.58 8.52 -9.66
N ASN A 128 32.70 8.77 -10.34
CA ASN A 128 32.99 10.06 -10.97
C ASN A 128 32.33 10.27 -12.35
N GLY A 129 31.43 9.37 -12.78
CA GLY A 129 30.71 9.47 -14.06
C GLY A 129 31.50 9.14 -15.31
N THR A 130 32.67 8.53 -15.17
CA THR A 130 33.52 8.15 -16.30
C THR A 130 33.67 6.64 -16.41
N TRP A 131 33.80 6.17 -17.64
CA TRP A 131 34.12 4.77 -17.92
C TRP A 131 35.58 4.45 -17.60
N THR A 132 35.82 3.28 -17.01
CA THR A 132 37.17 2.73 -16.91
C THR A 132 37.75 2.39 -18.29
N GLY A 133 39.08 2.30 -18.36
CA GLY A 133 39.77 1.82 -19.53
C GLY A 133 39.70 2.74 -20.75
N ILE A 134 40.11 2.20 -21.90
CA ILE A 134 40.27 2.90 -23.17
C ILE A 134 39.13 2.48 -24.11
N SER A 135 38.66 3.40 -24.96
CA SER A 135 37.64 3.13 -25.96
C SER A 135 37.98 1.90 -26.82
N ALA A 136 37.01 0.99 -26.95
CA ALA A 136 37.13 -0.22 -27.76
C ALA A 136 37.02 0.11 -29.25
N ILE A 137 37.97 -0.36 -30.04
CA ILE A 137 38.01 -0.23 -31.50
C ILE A 137 38.33 -1.61 -32.08
N CYS A 138 37.64 -2.01 -33.14
CA CYS A 138 37.94 -3.23 -33.89
C CYS A 138 38.69 -2.87 -35.18
N LYS A 139 39.88 -3.44 -35.38
CA LYS A 139 40.73 -3.22 -36.56
C LYS A 139 41.44 -4.48 -37.02
#